data_AF-C5FCG6-F1
#
_entry.id   AF-C5FCG6-F1
#
_cell.length_a   1.000
_cell.length_b   1.000
_cell.length_c   1.000
_cell.angle_alpha   90.00
_cell.angle_beta   90.00
_cell.angle_gamma   90.00
#
_symmetry.space_group_name_H-M   'P 1'
#
loop_
_entity.id
_entity.type
_entity.pdbx_description
1 polymer ?
#
loop_
_entity_poly.entity_id
_entity_poly.type
_entity_poly.pdbx_seq_one_letter_code
_entity_poly.pdbx_strand_id
1 'polypeptide(L)'
;MPHSTFFSFHDPDFRHNDENSLKVEFGRLANRRGWTKKNGQYPRRWSQCIEQEFQYHVFCIIDEDGDKLSNMQLICQRYFNETPPSIRACEKILRKVHINLLDWLDARRCGDEPHVFRSYRELKAHTEENKRYFPKFLLDDVPVMKVFLRDFF
;
A
#
# COMPACT_ATOMS: atom_id res chain seq x y z
N MET A 1 13.79 5.17 -8.80
CA MET A 1 12.61 4.37 -9.20
C MET A 1 11.99 4.96 -10.46
N PRO A 2 11.24 4.22 -11.29
CA PRO A 2 10.42 4.89 -12.30
C PRO A 2 9.46 5.82 -11.56
N HIS A 3 9.45 7.06 -12.01
CA HIS A 3 8.73 8.19 -11.44
C HIS A 3 7.29 7.81 -11.10
N SER A 4 6.83 8.13 -9.88
CA SER A 4 5.40 8.07 -9.52
C SER A 4 4.58 8.73 -10.64
N THR A 5 3.78 7.94 -11.34
CA THR A 5 3.00 8.41 -12.49
C THR A 5 2.00 9.47 -12.03
N PHE A 6 1.42 9.28 -10.84
CA PHE A 6 0.52 10.23 -10.19
C PHE A 6 1.16 11.61 -10.04
N PHE A 7 2.40 11.70 -9.53
CA PHE A 7 3.09 12.96 -9.33
C PHE A 7 3.41 13.66 -10.66
N SER A 8 3.98 12.96 -11.65
CA SER A 8 4.23 13.56 -12.98
C SER A 8 2.97 14.03 -13.67
N PHE A 9 1.89 13.24 -13.59
CA PHE A 9 0.63 13.58 -14.25
C PHE A 9 0.03 14.84 -13.67
N HIS A 10 0.15 15.02 -12.36
CA HIS A 10 -0.41 16.17 -11.68
C HIS A 10 0.51 17.38 -11.66
N ASP A 11 1.82 17.28 -11.66
CA ASP A 11 2.72 18.44 -11.77
C ASP A 11 4.04 17.95 -12.37
N PRO A 12 4.25 18.09 -13.69
CA PRO A 12 5.48 17.63 -14.35
C PRO A 12 6.76 18.25 -13.79
N ASP A 13 6.66 19.44 -13.19
CA ASP A 13 7.77 20.15 -12.57
C ASP A 13 7.96 19.78 -11.08
N PHE A 14 7.09 18.94 -10.52
CA PHE A 14 7.18 18.50 -9.14
C PHE A 14 8.25 17.43 -8.96
N ARG A 15 9.35 17.83 -8.30
CA ARG A 15 10.43 16.93 -7.90
C ARG A 15 10.12 16.36 -6.52
N HIS A 16 9.61 15.14 -6.49
CA HIS A 16 9.38 14.42 -5.25
C HIS A 16 10.70 13.88 -4.66
N ASN A 17 10.76 13.78 -3.34
CA ASN A 17 11.85 13.12 -2.63
C ASN A 17 11.42 11.70 -2.23
N ASP A 18 12.10 10.69 -2.76
CA ASP A 18 11.82 9.27 -2.47
C ASP A 18 12.15 8.86 -1.03
N GLU A 19 12.90 9.67 -0.28
CA GLU A 19 13.16 9.44 1.16
C GLU A 19 11.98 9.85 2.05
N ASN A 20 11.04 10.64 1.52
CA ASN A 20 9.86 11.06 2.26
C ASN A 20 8.72 10.06 2.10
N SER A 21 7.92 9.89 3.15
CA SER A 21 6.66 9.13 3.05
C SER A 21 5.75 9.70 1.96
N LEU A 22 4.93 8.84 1.35
CA LEU A 22 3.96 9.20 0.32
C LEU A 22 3.04 10.35 0.78
N LYS A 23 2.65 10.35 2.06
CA LYS A 23 1.80 11.39 2.64
C LYS A 23 2.48 12.76 2.67
N VAL A 24 3.80 12.80 2.94
CA VAL A 24 4.58 14.05 2.96
C VAL A 24 4.69 14.61 1.55
N GLU A 25 5.06 13.77 0.57
CA GLU A 25 5.17 14.20 -0.83
C GLU A 25 3.83 14.60 -1.43
N PHE A 26 2.77 13.84 -1.14
CA PHE A 26 1.41 14.22 -1.51
C PHE A 26 1.02 15.57 -0.88
N GLY A 27 1.36 15.82 0.38
CA GLY A 27 1.11 17.10 1.04
C GLY A 27 1.81 18.27 0.34
N ARG A 28 3.07 18.08 -0.09
CA ARG A 28 3.83 19.09 -0.86
C ARG A 28 3.15 19.38 -2.21
N LEU A 29 2.75 18.34 -2.94
CA LEU A 29 2.03 18.50 -4.21
C LEU A 29 0.65 19.16 -4.00
N ALA A 30 -0.10 18.72 -3.00
CA ALA A 30 -1.41 19.27 -2.66
C ALA A 30 -1.34 20.77 -2.37
N ASN A 31 -0.31 21.22 -1.63
CA ASN A 31 -0.07 22.63 -1.38
C ASN A 31 0.22 23.40 -2.68
N ARG A 32 1.06 22.87 -3.58
CA ARG A 32 1.35 23.49 -4.88
C ARG A 32 0.12 23.59 -5.78
N ARG A 33 -0.77 22.59 -5.74
CA ARG A 33 -1.98 22.53 -6.57
C ARG A 33 -3.22 23.15 -5.91
N GLY A 34 -3.10 23.68 -4.70
CA GLY A 34 -4.22 24.24 -3.95
C GLY A 34 -5.30 23.21 -3.59
N TRP A 35 -4.92 21.94 -3.45
CA TRP A 35 -5.85 20.89 -3.01
C TRP A 35 -6.04 20.98 -1.50
N THR A 36 -7.25 21.31 -1.08
CA THR A 36 -7.55 21.51 0.34
C THR A 36 -8.71 20.63 0.77
N LYS A 37 -8.92 20.51 2.09
CA LYS A 37 -10.12 19.87 2.61
C LYS A 37 -11.37 20.69 2.29
N LYS A 38 -11.26 22.02 2.27
CA LYS A 38 -12.38 22.95 2.01
C LYS A 38 -12.98 22.78 0.62
N ASN A 39 -12.15 22.52 -0.40
CA ASN A 39 -12.62 22.30 -1.76
C ASN A 39 -12.81 20.81 -2.11
N GLY A 40 -12.73 19.91 -1.12
CA GLY A 40 -12.90 18.47 -1.30
C GLY A 40 -11.79 17.77 -2.10
N GLN A 41 -10.83 18.51 -2.66
CA GLN A 41 -9.80 17.92 -3.53
C GLN A 41 -8.77 17.13 -2.73
N TYR A 42 -8.40 17.58 -1.52
CA TYR A 42 -7.40 16.87 -0.73
C TYR A 42 -7.76 15.39 -0.48
N PRO A 43 -8.91 15.04 0.12
CA PRO A 43 -9.25 13.64 0.35
C PRO A 43 -9.42 12.84 -0.94
N ARG A 44 -10.03 13.42 -1.99
CA ARG A 44 -10.22 12.75 -3.28
C ARG A 44 -8.89 12.40 -3.93
N ARG A 45 -7.97 13.37 -4.00
CA ARG A 45 -6.65 13.20 -4.61
C ARG A 45 -5.76 12.30 -3.76
N TRP A 46 -5.93 12.30 -2.45
CA TRP A 46 -5.21 11.40 -1.56
C TRP A 46 -5.58 9.94 -1.83
N SER A 47 -6.88 9.63 -1.94
CA SER A 47 -7.32 8.27 -2.27
C SER A 47 -6.80 7.82 -3.63
N GLN A 48 -6.87 8.67 -4.65
CA GLN A 48 -6.33 8.38 -5.99
C GLN A 48 -4.81 8.16 -5.97
N CYS A 49 -4.09 8.94 -5.15
CA CYS A 49 -2.65 8.78 -4.99
C CYS A 49 -2.31 7.42 -4.36
N ILE A 50 -2.99 7.05 -3.26
CA ILE A 50 -2.77 5.74 -2.64
C ILE A 50 -3.13 4.62 -3.63
N GLU A 51 -4.27 4.72 -4.30
CA GLU A 51 -4.77 3.71 -5.26
C GLU A 51 -3.73 3.39 -6.33
N GLN A 52 -3.27 4.41 -7.07
CA GLN A 52 -2.34 4.23 -8.19
C GLN A 52 -0.98 3.70 -7.73
N GLU A 53 -0.44 4.26 -6.64
CA GLU A 53 0.84 3.83 -6.09
C GLU A 53 0.76 2.40 -5.55
N PHE A 54 -0.33 2.07 -4.85
CA PHE A 54 -0.54 0.75 -4.28
C PHE A 54 -0.70 -0.31 -5.37
N GLN A 55 -1.56 -0.07 -6.37
CA GLN A 55 -1.74 -0.98 -7.51
C GLN A 55 -0.41 -1.21 -8.24
N TYR A 56 0.31 -0.14 -8.56
CA TYR A 56 1.61 -0.24 -9.23
C TYR A 56 2.56 -1.16 -8.47
N HIS A 57 2.73 -0.96 -7.16
CA HIS A 57 3.64 -1.75 -6.36
C HIS A 57 3.17 -3.19 -6.12
N VAL A 58 1.85 -3.43 -6.10
CA VAL A 58 1.28 -4.79 -6.00
C VAL A 58 1.49 -5.56 -7.29
N PHE A 59 1.25 -4.95 -8.46
CA PHE A 59 1.47 -5.55 -9.78
C PHE A 59 2.95 -5.77 -10.11
N CYS A 60 3.87 -5.19 -9.34
CA CYS A 60 5.28 -5.61 -9.39
C CYS A 60 5.54 -6.97 -8.72
N ILE A 61 4.56 -7.55 -8.02
CA ILE A 61 4.68 -8.83 -7.28
C ILE A 61 3.76 -9.89 -7.88
N ILE A 62 2.55 -9.50 -8.28
CA ILE A 62 1.52 -10.41 -8.78
C ILE A 62 1.38 -10.31 -10.31
N ASP A 63 0.75 -11.30 -10.91
CA ASP A 63 0.34 -11.28 -12.31
C ASP A 63 -1.10 -10.74 -12.41
N GLU A 64 -1.30 -9.61 -13.09
CA GLU A 64 -2.62 -8.99 -13.24
C GLU A 64 -3.63 -9.91 -13.92
N ASP A 65 -3.17 -10.72 -14.89
CA ASP A 65 -3.97 -11.70 -15.62
C ASP A 65 -4.02 -13.06 -14.89
N GLY A 66 -3.27 -13.20 -13.80
CA GLY A 66 -3.14 -14.42 -13.02
C GLY A 66 -4.36 -14.70 -12.14
N ASP A 67 -4.62 -15.98 -11.88
CA ASP A 67 -5.70 -16.36 -10.97
C ASP A 67 -5.35 -16.05 -9.50
N LYS A 68 -6.37 -15.99 -8.64
CA LYS A 68 -6.23 -15.65 -7.22
C LYS A 68 -5.22 -16.55 -6.49
N LEU A 69 -5.19 -17.86 -6.75
CA LEU A 69 -4.28 -18.78 -6.08
C LEU A 69 -2.83 -18.47 -6.47
N SER A 70 -2.56 -18.39 -7.77
CA SER A 70 -1.21 -18.10 -8.28
C SER A 70 -0.68 -16.78 -7.71
N ASN A 71 -1.50 -15.73 -7.69
CA ASN A 71 -1.13 -14.44 -7.10
C ASN A 71 -0.89 -14.50 -5.59
N MET A 72 -1.69 -15.27 -4.85
CA MET A 72 -1.44 -15.47 -3.43
C MET A 72 -0.17 -16.29 -3.16
N GLN A 73 0.16 -17.26 -4.01
CA GLN A 73 1.41 -18.02 -3.93
C GLN A 73 2.62 -17.15 -4.19
N LEU A 74 2.57 -16.20 -5.14
CA LEU A 74 3.65 -15.22 -5.37
C LEU A 74 3.92 -14.38 -4.12
N ILE A 75 2.86 -13.93 -3.43
CA ILE A 75 3.00 -13.20 -2.16
C ILE A 75 3.58 -14.11 -1.06
N CYS A 76 3.12 -15.36 -0.95
CA CYS A 76 3.68 -16.32 0.02
C CYS A 76 5.17 -16.58 -0.24
N GLN A 77 5.53 -16.76 -1.51
CA GLN A 77 6.90 -17.00 -1.94
C GLN A 77 7.80 -15.82 -1.55
N ARG A 78 7.32 -14.58 -1.69
CA ARG A 78 8.07 -13.38 -1.29
C ARG A 78 8.35 -13.32 0.22
N TYR A 79 7.34 -13.57 1.06
CA TYR A 79 7.48 -13.39 2.51
C TYR A 79 7.98 -14.62 3.27
N PHE A 80 7.74 -15.81 2.75
CA PHE A 80 7.98 -17.07 3.45
C PHE A 80 8.80 -18.08 2.66
N ASN A 81 9.09 -17.82 1.37
CA ASN A 81 9.72 -18.79 0.47
C ASN A 81 8.93 -20.12 0.41
N GLU A 82 7.60 -20.02 0.47
CA GLU A 82 6.65 -21.14 0.42
C GLU A 82 5.59 -20.92 -0.67
N THR A 83 5.14 -21.99 -1.31
CA THR A 83 4.04 -21.99 -2.29
C THR A 83 2.90 -22.93 -1.85
N PRO A 84 2.04 -22.50 -0.91
CA PRO A 84 0.98 -23.36 -0.39
C PRO A 84 -0.02 -23.77 -1.49
N PRO A 85 -0.59 -24.98 -1.45
CA PRO A 85 -1.35 -25.53 -2.58
C PRO A 85 -2.78 -24.99 -2.70
N SER A 86 -3.23 -24.09 -1.82
CA SER A 86 -4.60 -23.57 -1.85
C SER A 86 -4.71 -22.14 -1.30
N ILE A 87 -5.78 -21.45 -1.69
CA ILE A 87 -6.08 -20.08 -1.24
C ILE A 87 -6.15 -20.03 0.29
N ARG A 88 -6.85 -20.98 0.92
CA ARG A 88 -6.98 -21.06 2.39
C ARG A 88 -5.63 -21.26 3.07
N ALA A 89 -4.74 -22.06 2.48
CA ALA A 89 -3.40 -22.28 3.02
C ALA A 89 -2.55 -21.00 2.92
N CYS A 90 -2.59 -20.31 1.78
CA CYS A 90 -1.95 -19.00 1.61
C CYS A 90 -2.48 -17.99 2.63
N GLU A 91 -3.81 -17.86 2.77
CA GLU A 91 -4.43 -16.94 3.72
C GLU A 91 -3.99 -17.21 5.16
N LYS A 92 -3.90 -18.48 5.56
CA LYS A 92 -3.48 -18.88 6.91
C LYS A 92 -2.05 -18.42 7.24
N ILE A 93 -1.15 -18.47 6.26
CA ILE A 93 0.26 -18.12 6.47
C ILE A 93 0.43 -16.60 6.39
N LEU A 94 -0.13 -15.96 5.36
CA LEU A 94 -0.08 -14.49 5.20
C LEU A 94 -0.75 -13.76 6.36
N ARG A 95 -1.80 -14.33 6.98
CA ARG A 95 -2.40 -13.75 8.20
C ARG A 95 -1.44 -13.73 9.40
N LYS A 96 -0.32 -14.43 9.39
CA LYS A 96 0.72 -14.31 10.43
C LYS A 96 1.59 -13.08 10.25
N VAL A 97 1.59 -12.49 9.05
CA VAL A 97 2.29 -11.23 8.77
C VAL A 97 1.42 -10.08 9.29
N HIS A 98 1.99 -9.29 10.20
CA HIS A 98 1.37 -8.07 10.68
C HIS A 98 2.09 -6.89 10.05
N ILE A 99 1.53 -6.32 8.99
CA ILE A 99 2.05 -5.13 8.30
C ILE A 99 0.96 -4.08 8.21
N ASN A 100 1.34 -2.81 8.22
CA ASN A 100 0.44 -1.72 7.83
C ASN A 100 0.61 -1.48 6.32
N LEU A 101 -0.50 -1.39 5.58
CA LEU A 101 -0.44 -1.27 4.12
C LEU A 101 0.13 0.07 3.64
N LEU A 102 0.04 1.14 4.44
CA LEU A 102 0.70 2.41 4.12
C LEU A 102 2.20 2.36 4.42
N ASP A 103 2.62 1.70 5.50
CA ASP A 103 4.06 1.44 5.76
C ASP A 103 4.65 0.57 4.66
N TRP A 104 3.89 -0.44 4.22
CA TRP A 104 4.26 -1.28 3.10
C TRP A 104 4.44 -0.46 1.83
N LEU A 105 3.50 0.42 1.51
CA LEU A 105 3.58 1.27 0.34
C LEU A 105 4.80 2.21 0.40
N ASP A 106 5.05 2.84 1.55
CA ASP A 106 6.22 3.70 1.75
C ASP A 106 7.52 2.92 1.59
N ALA A 107 7.65 1.74 2.22
CA ALA A 107 8.83 0.89 2.07
C ALA A 107 9.06 0.50 0.60
N ARG A 108 7.99 0.10 -0.10
CA ARG A 108 8.05 -0.25 -1.52
C ARG A 108 8.45 0.91 -2.42
N ARG A 109 8.08 2.15 -2.07
CA ARG A 109 8.54 3.37 -2.75
C ARG A 109 10.01 3.71 -2.46
N CYS A 110 10.50 3.42 -1.26
CA CYS A 110 11.91 3.63 -0.89
C CYS A 110 12.83 2.50 -1.38
N GLY A 111 12.28 1.40 -1.89
CA GLY A 111 13.05 0.22 -2.28
C GLY A 111 13.46 -0.65 -1.09
N ASP A 112 12.76 -0.49 0.04
CA ASP A 112 13.00 -1.19 1.29
C ASP A 112 11.90 -2.26 1.53
N GLU A 113 12.11 -3.09 2.56
CA GLU A 113 11.12 -4.05 3.04
C GLU A 113 10.21 -3.42 4.12
N PRO A 114 8.92 -3.81 4.14
CA PRO A 114 7.97 -3.29 5.11
C PRO A 114 8.35 -3.73 6.54
N HIS A 115 8.05 -2.87 7.52
CA HIS A 115 8.13 -3.28 8.91
C HIS A 115 7.06 -4.34 9.22
N VAL A 116 7.50 -5.53 9.63
CA VAL A 116 6.62 -6.61 10.10
C VAL A 116 6.54 -6.56 11.63
N PHE A 117 5.37 -6.20 12.15
CA PHE A 117 5.08 -6.17 13.57
C PHE A 117 5.03 -7.58 14.15
N ARG A 118 5.40 -7.72 15.44
CA ARG A 118 5.45 -9.05 16.09
C ARG A 118 4.06 -9.57 16.43
N SER A 119 3.08 -8.66 16.56
CA SER A 119 1.72 -9.02 16.90
C SER A 119 0.70 -8.05 16.32
N TYR A 120 -0.54 -8.54 16.24
CA TYR A 120 -1.72 -7.72 15.97
C TYR A 120 -1.82 -6.50 16.89
N ARG A 121 -1.48 -6.64 18.18
CA ARG A 121 -1.57 -5.55 19.17
C ARG A 121 -0.59 -4.42 18.85
N GLU A 122 0.64 -4.77 18.46
CA GLU A 122 1.65 -3.79 18.04
C GLU A 122 1.24 -3.07 16.75
N LEU A 123 0.76 -3.81 15.74
CA LEU A 123 0.25 -3.22 14.51
C LEU A 123 -0.90 -2.23 14.78
N LYS A 124 -1.83 -2.60 15.68
CA LYS A 124 -2.95 -1.74 16.07
C LYS A 124 -2.47 -0.46 16.77
N ALA A 125 -1.62 -0.59 17.78
CA ALA A 125 -1.06 0.56 18.51
C ALA A 125 -0.35 1.51 17.55
N HIS A 126 0.54 0.99 16.70
CA HIS A 126 1.24 1.78 15.69
C HIS A 126 0.27 2.52 14.76
N THR A 127 -0.75 1.83 14.26
CA THR A 127 -1.73 2.42 13.34
C THR A 127 -2.50 3.57 13.98
N GLU A 128 -2.95 3.39 15.23
CA GLU A 128 -3.75 4.37 15.97
C GLU A 128 -2.92 5.58 16.43
N GLU A 129 -1.70 5.36 16.89
CA GLU A 129 -0.76 6.40 17.32
C GLU A 129 -0.35 7.28 16.13
N ASN A 130 -0.03 6.67 14.98
CA ASN A 130 0.47 7.37 13.81
C ASN A 130 -0.64 7.80 12.83
N LYS A 131 -1.90 7.47 13.11
CA LYS A 131 -3.06 7.71 12.24
C LYS A 131 -2.86 7.19 10.82
N ARG A 132 -2.28 6.00 10.69
CA ARG A 132 -1.95 5.34 9.41
C ARG A 132 -3.04 4.36 8.96
N TYR A 133 -4.24 4.88 8.71
CA TYR A 133 -5.37 4.08 8.26
C TYR A 133 -5.37 3.89 6.74
N PHE A 134 -5.34 2.64 6.29
CA PHE A 134 -5.45 2.31 4.87
C PHE A 134 -6.94 2.24 4.46
N PRO A 135 -7.39 2.96 3.42
CA PRO A 135 -8.78 2.91 3.00
C PRO A 135 -9.15 1.55 2.38
N LYS A 136 -10.00 0.77 3.08
CA LYS A 136 -10.36 -0.61 2.69
C LYS A 136 -10.91 -0.76 1.26
N PHE A 137 -11.66 0.23 0.77
CA PHE A 137 -12.25 0.20 -0.57
C PHE A 137 -11.20 0.17 -1.69
N LEU A 138 -9.97 0.64 -1.43
CA LEU A 138 -8.86 0.60 -2.41
C LEU A 138 -8.33 -0.82 -2.66
N LEU A 139 -8.77 -1.81 -1.89
CA LEU A 139 -8.39 -3.22 -2.10
C LEU A 139 -9.35 -3.97 -3.02
N ASP A 140 -10.41 -3.32 -3.51
CA ASP A 140 -11.36 -3.99 -4.39
C ASP A 140 -10.71 -4.36 -5.73
N ASP A 141 -9.75 -3.56 -6.21
CA ASP A 141 -8.98 -3.86 -7.42
C ASP A 141 -7.85 -4.87 -7.21
N VAL A 142 -7.38 -5.02 -5.97
CA VAL A 142 -6.27 -5.93 -5.60
C VAL A 142 -6.67 -6.82 -4.40
N PRO A 143 -7.66 -7.72 -4.58
CA PRO A 143 -8.30 -8.42 -3.46
C PRO A 143 -7.36 -9.38 -2.71
N VAL A 144 -6.25 -9.81 -3.32
CA VAL A 144 -5.24 -10.66 -2.66
C VAL A 144 -4.58 -9.96 -1.46
N MET A 145 -4.50 -8.64 -1.47
CA MET A 145 -3.93 -7.85 -0.37
C MET A 145 -4.88 -7.72 0.84
N LYS A 146 -6.18 -8.05 0.69
CA LYS A 146 -7.16 -8.03 1.79
C LYS A 146 -6.77 -8.95 2.94
N VAL A 147 -5.92 -9.94 2.70
CA VAL A 147 -5.41 -10.87 3.74
C VAL A 147 -4.63 -10.16 4.86
N PHE A 148 -4.02 -9.02 4.57
CA PHE A 148 -3.25 -8.24 5.53
C PHE A 148 -4.11 -7.25 6.32
N LEU A 149 -5.33 -6.95 5.85
CA LEU A 149 -6.26 -6.12 6.62
C LEU A 149 -6.70 -6.82 7.90
N ARG A 150 -6.95 -5.99 8.91
CA ARG A 150 -7.43 -6.39 10.24
C ARG A 150 -8.72 -5.65 10.55
N ASP A 151 -9.54 -6.23 11.42
CA ASP A 151 -10.91 -5.78 11.67
C ASP A 151 -11.05 -4.40 12.36
N PHE A 152 -9.94 -3.73 12.64
CA PHE A 152 -9.90 -2.37 13.22
C PHE A 152 -9.66 -1.26 12.19
N PHE A 153 -9.68 -1.61 10.89
CA PHE A 153 -9.60 -0.70 9.73
C PHE A 153 -10.93 -0.62 8.97
#